data_AF-A0A564TPJ2-F1
#
_entry.id   AF-A0A564TPJ2-F1
#
_cell.length_a   1.000
_cell.length_b   1.000
_cell.length_c   1.000
_cell.angle_alpha   90.00
_cell.angle_beta   90.00
_cell.angle_gamma   90.00
#
_symmetry.space_group_name_H-M   'P 1'
#
loop_
_entity.id
_entity.type
_entity.pdbx_description
1 polymer ?
#
loop_
_entity_poly.entity_id
_entity_poly.type
_entity_poly.pdbx_seq_one_letter_code
_entity_poly.pdbx_strand_id
1 'polypeptide(L)'
;MKNKEKQLLNILLTSNSEVTSKYLGQELKVSSRSVKNYIKSINETYGQSIILSSNKGYKLNQRNSAILLLDQESGEIPDTYQERADYILKLLISSSNLSADLFDVAEDLYISFSTLKNTIFQMWRDFKQFNVFLDIKDNILFLNGDETNKRKLITSVISKETKNKVFDIKSIQEYFIHVNTDKLMNILTNTFKQNGYYPNIFTFKNLLTHLSLIIERNFTGNSLSETTIIETSSPQKIDKLTNICIEKIENEFQINFNKYELDEIYLLFKLNLNMNNGDLDIETLVDNEIL
;
A
#
# COMPACT_ATOMS: atom_id res chain seq x y z
N MET A 1 -1.75 -25.94 0.29
CA MET A 1 -1.86 -26.07 -1.18
C MET A 1 -0.73 -26.94 -1.76
N LYS A 2 -0.96 -27.74 -2.82
CA LYS A 2 0.10 -28.61 -3.42
C LYS A 2 0.99 -27.83 -4.39
N ASN A 3 2.27 -28.22 -4.52
CA ASN A 3 3.26 -27.54 -5.36
C ASN A 3 2.78 -27.35 -6.83
N LYS A 4 2.11 -28.34 -7.41
CA LYS A 4 1.56 -28.27 -8.78
C LYS A 4 0.37 -27.32 -8.95
N GLU A 5 -0.41 -27.09 -7.88
CA GLU A 5 -1.52 -26.13 -7.87
C GLU A 5 -0.98 -24.69 -7.80
N LYS A 6 0.07 -24.45 -7.00
CA LYS A 6 0.77 -23.15 -6.97
C LYS A 6 1.40 -22.81 -8.32
N GLN A 7 2.09 -23.76 -8.96
CA GLN A 7 2.65 -23.56 -10.31
C GLN A 7 1.56 -23.23 -11.35
N LEU A 8 0.40 -23.86 -11.27
CA LEU A 8 -0.73 -23.58 -12.15
C LEU A 8 -1.22 -22.14 -11.99
N LEU A 9 -1.36 -21.66 -10.74
CA LEU A 9 -1.77 -20.29 -10.46
C LEU A 9 -0.77 -19.26 -10.98
N ASN A 10 0.55 -19.49 -10.83
CA ASN A 10 1.58 -18.59 -11.34
C ASN A 10 1.49 -18.38 -12.85
N ILE A 11 1.24 -19.47 -13.59
CA ILE A 11 1.06 -19.40 -15.04
C ILE A 11 -0.17 -18.54 -15.38
N LEU A 12 -1.26 -18.69 -14.63
CA LEU A 12 -2.48 -17.90 -14.87
C LEU A 12 -2.36 -16.44 -14.42
N LEU A 13 -1.56 -16.14 -13.37
CA LEU A 13 -1.27 -14.78 -12.89
C LEU A 13 -0.46 -13.97 -13.91
N THR A 14 0.49 -14.62 -14.58
CA THR A 14 1.40 -13.99 -15.55
C THR A 14 0.82 -13.95 -16.96
N SER A 15 -0.35 -14.58 -17.19
CA SER A 15 -1.00 -14.65 -18.49
C SER A 15 -2.03 -13.53 -18.67
N ASN A 16 -1.84 -12.70 -19.69
CA ASN A 16 -2.79 -11.63 -20.06
C ASN A 16 -4.04 -12.16 -20.79
N SER A 17 -4.17 -13.47 -21.02
CA SER A 17 -5.25 -14.10 -21.76
C SER A 17 -5.61 -15.50 -21.23
N GLU A 18 -6.75 -16.05 -21.64
CA GLU A 18 -7.20 -17.39 -21.27
C GLU A 18 -6.21 -18.48 -21.74
N VAL A 19 -5.93 -19.45 -20.86
CA VAL A 19 -4.92 -20.50 -21.07
C VAL A 19 -5.58 -21.88 -21.12
N THR A 20 -5.26 -22.69 -22.13
CA THR A 20 -5.92 -24.01 -22.30
C THR A 20 -5.41 -25.08 -21.33
N SER A 21 -6.24 -26.07 -21.00
CA SER A 21 -5.80 -27.24 -20.20
C SER A 21 -4.71 -28.08 -20.85
N LYS A 22 -4.55 -27.98 -22.17
CA LYS A 22 -3.49 -28.69 -22.90
C LYS A 22 -2.14 -28.00 -22.66
N TYR A 23 -2.10 -26.68 -22.77
CA TYR A 23 -0.92 -25.87 -22.48
C TYR A 23 -0.51 -26.00 -21.00
N LEU A 24 -1.45 -25.81 -20.07
CA LEU A 24 -1.20 -25.99 -18.63
C LEU A 24 -0.68 -27.40 -18.31
N GLY A 25 -1.19 -28.44 -19.00
CA GLY A 25 -0.73 -29.81 -18.81
C GLY A 25 0.71 -30.02 -19.28
N GLN A 26 1.09 -29.40 -20.40
CA GLN A 26 2.46 -29.45 -20.92
C GLN A 26 3.45 -28.76 -19.97
N GLU A 27 3.16 -27.53 -19.55
CA GLU A 27 4.02 -26.76 -18.65
C GLU A 27 4.18 -27.45 -17.28
N LEU A 28 3.07 -27.97 -16.74
CA LEU A 28 3.08 -28.64 -15.43
C LEU A 28 3.57 -30.09 -15.52
N LYS A 29 3.79 -30.64 -16.72
CA LYS A 29 4.11 -32.06 -16.99
C LYS A 29 3.07 -33.03 -16.43
N VAL A 30 1.78 -32.72 -16.62
CA VAL A 30 0.64 -33.53 -16.16
C VAL A 30 -0.43 -33.66 -17.26
N SER A 31 -1.37 -34.59 -17.08
CA SER A 31 -2.50 -34.73 -18.02
C SER A 31 -3.47 -33.53 -17.91
N SER A 32 -4.18 -33.21 -19.00
CA SER A 32 -5.26 -32.20 -18.95
C SER A 32 -6.38 -32.58 -17.96
N ARG A 33 -6.56 -33.87 -17.66
CA ARG A 33 -7.47 -34.33 -16.60
C ARG A 33 -6.97 -33.91 -15.21
N SER A 34 -5.67 -34.00 -14.95
CA SER A 34 -5.04 -33.53 -13.71
C SER A 34 -5.16 -32.00 -13.57
N VAL A 35 -4.98 -31.25 -14.66
CA VAL A 35 -5.20 -29.79 -14.66
C VAL A 35 -6.62 -29.44 -14.23
N LYS A 36 -7.63 -30.09 -14.81
CA LYS A 36 -9.05 -29.88 -14.43
C LYS A 36 -9.29 -30.19 -12.95
N ASN A 37 -8.69 -31.27 -12.45
CA ASN A 37 -8.79 -31.63 -11.04
C ASN A 37 -8.10 -30.61 -10.12
N TYR A 38 -6.94 -30.08 -10.50
CA TYR A 38 -6.27 -29.01 -9.76
C TYR A 38 -7.12 -27.74 -9.74
N ILE A 39 -7.70 -27.34 -10.87
CA ILE A 39 -8.57 -26.16 -10.95
C ILE A 39 -9.81 -26.32 -10.07
N LYS A 40 -10.42 -27.51 -10.09
CA LYS A 40 -11.55 -27.85 -9.20
C LYS A 40 -11.12 -27.79 -7.72
N SER A 41 -10.02 -28.45 -7.38
CA SER A 41 -9.42 -28.45 -6.03
C SER A 41 -9.14 -27.03 -5.52
N ILE A 42 -8.58 -26.17 -6.40
CA ILE A 42 -8.31 -24.76 -6.10
C ILE A 42 -9.60 -24.01 -5.80
N ASN A 43 -10.59 -24.05 -6.70
CA ASN A 43 -11.87 -23.36 -6.48
C ASN A 43 -12.61 -23.89 -5.24
N GLU A 44 -12.52 -25.19 -4.95
CA GLU A 44 -13.08 -25.78 -3.72
C GLU A 44 -12.33 -25.34 -2.46
N THR A 45 -11.01 -25.24 -2.51
CA THR A 45 -10.17 -24.80 -1.39
C THR A 45 -10.51 -23.38 -0.94
N TYR A 46 -10.78 -22.48 -1.89
CA TYR A 46 -11.16 -21.10 -1.58
C TYR A 46 -12.68 -20.88 -1.46
N GLY A 47 -13.51 -21.92 -1.58
CA GLY A 47 -14.98 -21.80 -1.51
C GLY A 47 -15.64 -20.97 -2.61
N GLN A 48 -14.88 -20.49 -3.60
CA GLN A 48 -15.36 -19.62 -4.68
C GLN A 48 -14.59 -19.80 -5.99
N SER A 49 -15.14 -19.29 -7.10
CA SER A 49 -14.54 -19.45 -8.44
C SER A 49 -13.37 -18.49 -8.68
N ILE A 50 -12.20 -18.84 -8.14
CA ILE A 50 -10.93 -18.12 -8.34
C ILE A 50 -10.42 -18.29 -9.79
N ILE A 51 -10.61 -19.46 -10.37
CA ILE A 51 -10.29 -19.76 -11.77
C ILE A 51 -11.59 -19.92 -12.55
N LEU A 52 -11.80 -19.04 -13.53
CA LEU A 52 -12.93 -19.08 -14.46
C LEU A 52 -12.63 -20.05 -15.60
N SER A 53 -13.63 -20.84 -15.97
CA SER A 53 -13.57 -21.76 -17.11
C SER A 53 -14.41 -21.23 -18.27
N SER A 54 -13.86 -21.23 -19.48
CA SER A 54 -14.58 -20.90 -20.72
C SER A 54 -14.20 -21.89 -21.84
N ASN A 55 -14.89 -21.79 -22.98
CA ASN A 55 -14.56 -22.61 -24.16
C ASN A 55 -13.16 -22.32 -24.73
N LYS A 56 -12.56 -21.18 -24.36
CA LYS A 56 -11.24 -20.75 -24.81
C LYS A 56 -10.12 -21.13 -23.83
N GLY A 57 -10.45 -21.49 -22.59
CA GLY A 57 -9.48 -21.93 -21.59
C GLY A 57 -9.85 -21.47 -20.18
N TYR A 58 -8.81 -21.25 -19.38
CA TYR A 58 -8.90 -20.87 -17.98
C TYR A 58 -8.23 -19.51 -17.78
N LYS A 59 -8.83 -18.68 -16.92
CA LYS A 59 -8.23 -17.41 -16.49
C LYS A 59 -8.55 -17.15 -15.03
N LEU A 60 -7.77 -16.28 -14.41
CA LEU A 60 -8.08 -15.82 -13.07
C LEU A 60 -9.28 -14.88 -13.06
N ASN A 61 -10.07 -15.00 -12.01
CA ASN A 61 -11.09 -14.04 -11.67
C ASN A 61 -10.44 -12.82 -11.00
N GLN A 62 -10.29 -11.72 -11.74
CA GLN A 62 -9.62 -10.50 -11.29
C GLN A 62 -10.28 -9.83 -10.07
N ARG A 63 -11.56 -10.11 -9.79
CA ARG A 63 -12.23 -9.61 -8.56
C ARG A 63 -11.73 -10.32 -7.29
N ASN A 64 -11.24 -11.55 -7.44
CA ASN A 64 -10.83 -12.42 -6.33
C ASN A 64 -9.31 -12.72 -6.38
N SER A 65 -8.56 -12.06 -7.28
CA SER A 65 -7.11 -12.27 -7.43
C SER A 65 -6.29 -11.65 -6.31
N ALA A 66 -6.88 -10.77 -5.50
CA ALA A 66 -6.25 -10.25 -4.28
C ALA A 66 -5.89 -11.39 -3.30
N ILE A 67 -6.75 -12.39 -3.16
CA ILE A 67 -6.55 -13.58 -2.33
C ILE A 67 -5.34 -14.41 -2.80
N LEU A 68 -5.08 -14.42 -4.11
CA LEU A 68 -3.93 -15.13 -4.66
C LEU A 68 -2.60 -14.42 -4.41
N LEU A 69 -2.59 -13.09 -4.38
CA LEU A 69 -1.40 -12.31 -4.02
C LEU A 69 -1.03 -12.52 -2.54
N LEU A 70 -2.02 -12.80 -1.68
CA LEU A 70 -1.84 -13.12 -0.26
C LEU A 70 -1.20 -14.52 -0.01
N ASP A 71 -1.45 -15.52 -0.87
CA ASP A 71 -0.89 -16.89 -0.73
C ASP A 71 0.46 -17.10 -1.48
N GLN A 72 0.90 -16.09 -2.25
CA GLN A 72 2.17 -16.14 -3.01
C GLN A 72 3.39 -15.85 -2.14
N GLU A 73 3.27 -15.03 -1.09
CA GLU A 73 4.43 -14.53 -0.34
C GLU A 73 4.51 -14.99 1.13
N SER A 74 3.46 -15.55 1.72
CA SER A 74 3.55 -16.16 3.04
C SER A 74 2.73 -17.45 3.12
N GLY A 75 3.42 -18.56 3.36
CA GLY A 75 2.77 -19.77 3.87
C GLY A 75 2.33 -19.64 5.34
N GLU A 76 2.30 -18.42 5.88
CA GLU A 76 1.99 -18.10 7.27
C GLU A 76 0.79 -17.16 7.26
N ILE A 77 -0.32 -17.68 7.79
CA ILE A 77 -1.45 -16.87 8.23
C ILE A 77 -0.90 -15.91 9.29
N PRO A 78 -1.30 -14.62 9.32
CA PRO A 78 -0.92 -13.70 10.39
C PRO A 78 -1.22 -14.27 11.80
N ASP A 79 -0.20 -14.82 12.44
CA ASP A 79 -0.33 -15.51 13.73
C ASP A 79 -0.23 -14.49 14.87
N THR A 80 0.60 -13.46 14.68
CA THR A 80 0.83 -12.42 15.68
C THR A 80 -0.20 -11.30 15.60
N TYR A 81 -0.30 -10.52 16.68
CA TYR A 81 -1.09 -9.28 16.68
C TYR A 81 -0.59 -8.30 15.60
N GLN A 82 0.72 -8.14 15.47
CA GLN A 82 1.34 -7.16 14.58
C GLN A 82 0.99 -7.46 13.11
N GLU A 83 1.18 -8.70 12.66
CA GLU A 83 0.87 -9.09 11.28
C GLU A 83 -0.62 -8.90 10.95
N ARG A 84 -1.52 -9.19 11.90
CA ARG A 84 -2.96 -8.95 11.72
C ARG A 84 -3.29 -7.46 11.64
N ALA A 85 -2.67 -6.64 12.50
CA ALA A 85 -2.87 -5.19 12.50
C ALA A 85 -2.37 -4.57 11.19
N ASP A 86 -1.21 -5.00 10.70
CA ASP A 86 -0.62 -4.54 9.44
C ASP A 86 -1.49 -4.94 8.25
N TYR A 87 -2.00 -6.17 8.25
CA TYR A 87 -2.93 -6.64 7.23
C TYR A 87 -4.20 -5.77 7.17
N ILE A 88 -4.84 -5.54 8.33
CA ILE A 88 -6.04 -4.69 8.42
C ILE A 88 -5.72 -3.26 7.95
N LEU A 89 -4.57 -2.72 8.33
CA LEU A 89 -4.17 -1.37 7.92
C LEU A 89 -3.97 -1.28 6.39
N LYS A 90 -3.32 -2.27 5.77
CA LYS A 90 -3.16 -2.33 4.30
C LYS A 90 -4.51 -2.33 3.58
N LEU A 91 -5.48 -3.12 4.08
CA LEU A 91 -6.84 -3.13 3.54
C LEU A 91 -7.53 -1.77 3.69
N LEU A 92 -7.40 -1.13 4.85
CA LEU A 92 -7.97 0.19 5.08
C LEU A 92 -7.37 1.21 4.10
N ILE A 93 -6.04 1.33 4.00
CA ILE A 93 -5.34 2.29 3.11
C ILE A 93 -5.78 2.14 1.65
N SER A 94 -5.95 0.90 1.21
CA SER A 94 -6.32 0.52 -0.16
C SER A 94 -7.75 0.91 -0.56
N SER A 95 -8.61 1.19 0.42
CA SER A 95 -10.02 1.49 0.19
C SER A 95 -10.28 2.99 0.13
N SER A 96 -11.24 3.41 -0.70
CA SER A 96 -11.57 4.83 -0.88
C SER A 96 -12.03 5.52 0.40
N ASN A 97 -12.73 4.82 1.29
CA ASN A 97 -13.26 5.38 2.53
C ASN A 97 -12.48 4.94 3.78
N LEU A 98 -11.29 4.36 3.61
CA LEU A 98 -10.55 3.73 4.70
C LEU A 98 -11.42 2.78 5.53
N SER A 99 -12.08 1.87 4.82
CA SER A 99 -13.05 0.95 5.37
C SER A 99 -12.82 -0.50 4.94
N ALA A 100 -13.12 -1.43 5.83
CA ALA A 100 -13.03 -2.87 5.56
C ALA A 100 -14.23 -3.61 6.16
N ASP A 101 -14.81 -4.56 5.41
CA ASP A 101 -15.85 -5.44 5.93
C ASP A 101 -15.22 -6.46 6.89
N LEU A 102 -15.72 -6.52 8.12
CA LEU A 102 -15.15 -7.36 9.16
C LEU A 102 -15.38 -8.87 8.94
N PHE A 103 -16.40 -9.27 8.17
CA PHE A 103 -16.59 -10.67 7.80
C PHE A 103 -15.55 -11.09 6.77
N ASP A 104 -15.33 -10.27 5.74
CA ASP A 104 -14.31 -10.52 4.73
C ASP A 104 -12.92 -10.57 5.39
N VAL A 105 -12.60 -9.61 6.27
CA VAL A 105 -11.34 -9.58 7.02
C VAL A 105 -11.17 -10.82 7.92
N ALA A 106 -12.23 -11.28 8.59
CA ALA A 106 -12.16 -12.48 9.44
C ALA A 106 -11.92 -13.75 8.62
N GLU A 107 -12.55 -13.85 7.45
CA GLU A 107 -12.37 -14.94 6.50
C GLU A 107 -10.94 -14.94 5.94
N ASP A 108 -10.45 -13.79 5.49
CA ASP A 108 -9.10 -13.63 4.94
C ASP A 108 -8.01 -13.96 5.95
N LEU A 109 -8.22 -13.59 7.22
CA LEU A 109 -7.29 -13.88 8.32
C LEU A 109 -7.48 -15.29 8.93
N TYR A 110 -8.51 -16.04 8.53
CA TYR A 110 -8.88 -17.34 9.12
C TYR A 110 -9.06 -17.28 10.65
N ILE A 111 -9.62 -16.18 11.17
CA ILE A 111 -9.81 -15.99 12.62
C ILE A 111 -11.28 -15.84 12.99
N SER A 112 -11.59 -16.14 14.26
CA SER A 112 -12.91 -15.85 14.81
C SER A 112 -13.20 -14.35 14.84
N PHE A 113 -14.46 -13.96 14.69
CA PHE A 113 -14.89 -12.56 14.82
C PHE A 113 -14.51 -11.94 16.18
N SER A 114 -14.49 -12.74 17.25
CA SER A 114 -13.99 -12.33 18.56
C SER A 114 -12.49 -12.02 18.57
N THR A 115 -11.68 -12.82 17.88
CA THR A 115 -10.24 -12.56 17.72
C THR A 115 -10.02 -11.28 16.94
N LEU A 116 -10.76 -11.08 15.85
CA LEU A 116 -10.70 -9.86 15.04
C LEU A 116 -11.05 -8.61 15.86
N LYS A 117 -12.13 -8.66 16.65
CA LYS A 117 -12.51 -7.56 17.56
C LYS A 117 -11.42 -7.23 18.58
N ASN A 118 -10.74 -8.24 19.12
CA ASN A 118 -9.63 -8.03 20.05
C ASN A 118 -8.40 -7.41 19.36
N THR A 119 -8.12 -7.78 18.11
CA THR A 119 -7.09 -7.12 17.28
C THR A 119 -7.44 -5.66 17.07
N ILE A 120 -8.67 -5.35 16.62
CA ILE A 120 -9.14 -3.99 16.38
C ILE A 120 -9.11 -3.14 17.65
N PHE A 121 -9.46 -3.71 18.80
CA PHE A 121 -9.40 -3.01 20.07
C PHE A 121 -7.97 -2.61 20.47
N GLN A 122 -6.99 -3.48 20.20
CA GLN A 122 -5.58 -3.15 20.41
C GLN A 122 -5.12 -2.07 19.42
N MET A 123 -5.47 -2.19 18.14
CA MET A 123 -5.15 -1.17 17.13
C MET A 123 -5.72 0.20 17.52
N TRP A 124 -6.95 0.23 18.03
CA TRP A 124 -7.58 1.47 18.51
C TRP A 124 -6.76 2.14 19.62
N ARG A 125 -6.16 1.37 20.54
CA ARG A 125 -5.30 1.90 21.60
C ARG A 125 -4.01 2.48 21.02
N ASP A 126 -3.41 1.79 20.05
CA ASP A 126 -2.16 2.20 19.42
C ASP A 126 -2.34 3.45 18.54
N PHE A 127 -3.51 3.62 17.94
CA PHE A 127 -3.82 4.74 17.03
C PHE A 127 -4.22 6.01 17.78
N LYS A 128 -4.63 5.89 19.04
CA LYS A 128 -5.08 7.02 19.87
C LYS A 128 -4.02 8.12 20.00
N GLN A 129 -2.73 7.76 20.04
CA GLN A 129 -1.63 8.73 20.11
C GLN A 129 -1.53 9.65 18.88
N PHE A 130 -2.11 9.24 17.75
CA PHE A 130 -2.17 10.01 16.51
C PHE A 130 -3.47 10.80 16.36
N ASN A 131 -4.37 10.81 17.36
CA ASN A 131 -5.74 11.33 17.25
C ASN A 131 -6.54 10.67 16.10
N VAL A 132 -6.27 9.38 15.85
CA VAL A 132 -7.00 8.54 14.90
C VAL A 132 -7.79 7.50 15.68
N PHE A 133 -9.01 7.21 15.24
CA PHE A 133 -9.90 6.26 15.91
C PHE A 133 -10.55 5.30 14.91
N LEU A 134 -10.74 4.05 15.36
CA LEU A 134 -11.47 3.02 14.65
C LEU A 134 -12.94 3.03 15.11
N ASP A 135 -13.86 3.06 14.15
CA ASP A 135 -15.30 2.96 14.39
C ASP A 135 -15.87 1.77 13.60
N ILE A 136 -16.92 1.13 14.11
CA ILE A 136 -17.57 0.00 13.44
C ILE A 136 -19.05 0.32 13.25
N LYS A 137 -19.50 0.35 12.01
CA LYS A 137 -20.91 0.53 11.64
C LYS A 137 -21.32 -0.56 10.68
N ASP A 138 -22.39 -1.28 11.01
CA ASP A 138 -22.92 -2.37 10.19
C ASP A 138 -21.87 -3.42 9.78
N ASN A 139 -20.97 -3.77 10.71
CA ASN A 139 -19.82 -4.66 10.52
C ASN A 139 -18.75 -4.15 9.55
N ILE A 140 -18.80 -2.87 9.16
CA ILE A 140 -17.74 -2.21 8.42
C ILE A 140 -16.88 -1.42 9.41
N LEU A 141 -15.58 -1.71 9.42
CA LEU A 141 -14.58 -0.95 10.15
C LEU A 141 -14.23 0.32 9.37
N PHE A 142 -14.11 1.46 10.05
CA PHE A 142 -13.70 2.74 9.47
C PHE A 142 -12.54 3.33 10.26
N LEU A 143 -11.52 3.83 9.55
CA LEU A 143 -10.44 4.63 10.13
C LEU A 143 -10.77 6.12 10.03
N ASN A 144 -11.07 6.74 11.17
CA ASN A 144 -11.50 8.13 11.26
C ASN A 144 -10.45 9.02 11.92
N GLY A 145 -10.44 10.28 11.52
CA GLY A 145 -9.50 11.31 11.95
C GLY A 145 -9.20 12.26 10.80
N ASP A 146 -8.57 13.39 11.11
CA ASP A 146 -8.14 14.34 10.10
C ASP A 146 -7.12 13.71 9.16
N GLU A 147 -7.11 14.13 7.90
CA GLU A 147 -6.27 13.52 6.88
C GLU A 147 -4.77 13.59 7.23
N THR A 148 -4.28 14.68 7.80
CA THR A 148 -2.89 14.77 8.31
C THR A 148 -2.61 13.74 9.40
N ASN A 149 -3.53 13.53 10.34
CA ASN A 149 -3.34 12.57 11.44
C ASN A 149 -3.34 11.13 10.94
N LYS A 150 -4.22 10.81 9.98
CA LYS A 150 -4.23 9.51 9.30
C LYS A 150 -2.94 9.28 8.52
N ARG A 151 -2.46 10.29 7.79
CA ARG A 151 -1.18 10.19 7.06
C ARG A 151 0.00 9.95 8.00
N LYS A 152 0.08 10.68 9.12
CA LYS A 152 1.10 10.47 10.17
C LYS A 152 1.06 9.04 10.72
N LEU A 153 -0.13 8.53 11.07
CA LEU A 153 -0.29 7.15 11.51
C LEU A 153 0.25 6.17 10.46
N ILE A 154 -0.24 6.27 9.21
CA ILE A 154 0.11 5.34 8.13
C ILE A 154 1.62 5.34 7.88
N THR A 155 2.23 6.52 7.73
CA THR A 155 3.68 6.61 7.48
C THR A 155 4.49 6.10 8.68
N SER A 156 4.03 6.30 9.91
CA SER A 156 4.71 5.77 11.10
C SER A 156 4.72 4.23 11.11
N VAL A 157 3.60 3.59 10.73
CA VAL A 157 3.50 2.12 10.67
C VAL A 157 4.40 1.58 9.57
N ILE A 158 4.32 2.14 8.35
CA ILE A 158 5.19 1.74 7.23
C ILE A 158 6.68 1.93 7.59
N SER A 159 7.02 3.01 8.29
CA SER A 159 8.39 3.27 8.70
C SER A 159 8.90 2.27 9.74
N LYS A 160 8.06 1.88 10.71
CA LYS A 160 8.39 0.84 11.71
C LYS A 160 8.61 -0.51 11.05
N GLU A 161 7.71 -0.94 10.17
CA GLU A 161 7.78 -2.22 9.47
C GLU A 161 8.99 -2.32 8.54
N THR A 162 9.34 -1.21 7.90
CA THR A 162 10.46 -1.20 6.97
C THR A 162 11.80 -0.89 7.64
N LYS A 163 11.86 -0.59 8.95
CA LYS A 163 13.07 -0.14 9.67
C LYS A 163 14.23 -1.16 9.62
N ASN A 164 13.91 -2.45 9.66
CA ASN A 164 14.89 -3.54 9.71
C ASN A 164 15.16 -4.19 8.34
N LYS A 165 14.40 -3.82 7.30
CA LYS A 165 14.59 -4.31 5.94
C LYS A 165 15.46 -3.30 5.17
N VAL A 166 16.67 -3.70 4.81
CA VAL A 166 17.61 -2.89 4.01
C VAL A 166 16.92 -2.44 2.73
N PHE A 167 16.56 -1.16 2.66
CA PHE A 167 15.93 -0.45 1.53
C PHE A 167 15.07 -1.34 0.62
N ASP A 168 14.06 -1.99 1.19
CA ASP A 168 13.15 -2.82 0.42
C ASP A 168 11.97 -1.99 -0.09
N ILE A 169 12.09 -1.48 -1.32
CA ILE A 169 11.03 -0.75 -2.02
C ILE A 169 9.78 -1.62 -2.17
N LYS A 170 9.93 -2.96 -2.25
CA LYS A 170 8.80 -3.88 -2.35
C LYS A 170 7.95 -3.84 -1.10
N SER A 171 8.57 -3.79 0.07
CA SER A 171 7.84 -3.61 1.33
C SER A 171 7.04 -2.30 1.39
N ILE A 172 7.46 -1.24 0.69
CA ILE A 172 6.67 0.00 0.55
C ILE A 172 5.51 -0.20 -0.43
N GLN A 173 5.76 -0.85 -1.57
CA GLN A 173 4.76 -1.16 -2.60
C GLN A 173 3.56 -1.94 -2.05
N GLU A 174 3.77 -2.79 -1.05
CA GLU A 174 2.71 -3.60 -0.41
C GLU A 174 1.57 -2.78 0.22
N TYR A 175 1.78 -1.48 0.47
CA TYR A 175 0.78 -0.61 1.09
C TYR A 175 -0.04 0.21 0.08
N PHE A 176 0.35 0.20 -1.20
CA PHE A 176 -0.19 1.10 -2.20
C PHE A 176 -0.64 0.32 -3.44
N ILE A 177 -1.90 0.49 -3.84
CA ILE A 177 -2.46 -0.22 -5.00
C ILE A 177 -2.27 0.59 -6.27
N HIS A 178 -2.46 1.91 -6.19
CA HIS A 178 -2.46 2.80 -7.36
C HIS A 178 -1.06 3.33 -7.66
N VAL A 179 -0.19 3.39 -6.65
CA VAL A 179 1.19 3.84 -6.82
C VAL A 179 2.09 2.70 -7.22
N ASN A 180 2.80 2.86 -8.34
CA ASN A 180 3.98 2.07 -8.65
C ASN A 180 5.22 2.75 -8.06
N THR A 181 5.75 2.21 -6.97
CA THR A 181 6.85 2.80 -6.19
C THR A 181 8.17 2.80 -6.97
N ASP A 182 8.40 1.82 -7.85
CA ASP A 182 9.59 1.78 -8.72
C ASP A 182 9.61 2.94 -9.72
N LYS A 183 8.46 3.26 -10.33
CA LYS A 183 8.31 4.41 -11.23
C LYS A 183 8.55 5.72 -10.49
N LEU A 184 7.94 5.89 -9.31
CA LEU A 184 8.15 7.08 -8.48
C LEU A 184 9.62 7.22 -8.08
N MET A 185 10.26 6.14 -7.65
CA MET A 185 11.69 6.11 -7.34
C MET A 185 12.54 6.55 -8.54
N ASN A 186 12.23 6.06 -9.74
CA ASN A 186 12.96 6.43 -10.95
C ASN A 186 12.80 7.92 -11.27
N ILE A 187 11.60 8.49 -11.14
CA ILE A 187 11.35 9.92 -11.31
C ILE A 187 12.22 10.74 -10.34
N LEU A 188 12.19 10.39 -9.05
CA LEU A 188 12.94 11.10 -8.02
C LEU A 188 14.44 10.98 -8.25
N THR A 189 14.95 9.75 -8.46
CA THR A 189 16.38 9.48 -8.66
C THR A 189 16.93 10.22 -9.88
N ASN A 190 16.22 10.19 -11.00
CA ASN A 190 16.65 10.87 -12.22
C ASN A 190 16.62 12.39 -12.05
N THR A 191 15.58 12.92 -11.41
CA THR A 191 15.44 14.37 -11.19
C THR A 191 16.49 14.88 -10.22
N PHE A 192 16.76 14.16 -9.14
CA PHE A 192 17.82 14.51 -8.18
C PHE A 192 19.20 14.48 -8.82
N LYS A 193 19.55 13.40 -9.54
CA LYS A 193 20.84 13.31 -10.27
C LYS A 193 21.03 14.45 -11.26
N GLN A 194 20.01 14.77 -12.07
CA GLN A 194 20.06 15.85 -13.07
C GLN A 194 20.26 17.24 -12.46
N ASN A 195 19.86 17.43 -11.20
CA ASN A 195 19.96 18.70 -10.49
C ASN A 195 21.04 18.69 -9.39
N GLY A 196 21.90 17.65 -9.34
CA GLY A 196 23.03 17.58 -8.42
C GLY A 196 22.69 17.22 -6.97
N TYR A 197 21.49 16.68 -6.71
CA TYR A 197 21.05 16.25 -5.38
C TYR A 197 21.27 14.75 -5.17
N TYR A 198 21.80 14.40 -4.00
CA TYR A 198 22.11 13.02 -3.61
C TYR A 198 21.68 12.77 -2.15
N PRO A 199 20.37 12.60 -1.90
CA PRO A 199 19.88 12.32 -0.55
C PRO A 199 20.43 10.98 -0.06
N ASN A 200 20.63 10.87 1.26
CA ASN A 200 20.97 9.58 1.86
C ASN A 200 19.80 8.59 1.73
N ILE A 201 20.09 7.31 1.94
CA ILE A 201 19.13 6.22 1.74
C ILE A 201 17.88 6.33 2.63
N PHE A 202 18.02 6.83 3.87
CA PHE A 202 16.91 7.00 4.81
C PHE A 202 16.01 8.17 4.42
N THR A 203 16.61 9.32 4.10
CA THR A 203 15.92 10.50 3.57
C THR A 203 15.15 10.17 2.30
N PHE A 204 15.78 9.46 1.37
CA PHE A 204 15.13 9.07 0.12
C PHE A 204 13.96 8.11 0.37
N LYS A 205 14.13 7.14 1.28
CA LYS A 205 13.06 6.21 1.65
C LYS A 205 11.88 6.95 2.28
N ASN A 206 12.15 7.88 3.19
CA ASN A 206 11.12 8.68 3.84
C ASN A 206 10.32 9.49 2.81
N LEU A 207 11.03 10.17 1.92
CA LEU A 207 10.43 10.92 0.82
C LEU A 207 9.56 10.02 -0.09
N LEU A 208 10.08 8.85 -0.47
CA LEU A 208 9.37 7.89 -1.31
C LEU A 208 8.08 7.42 -0.64
N THR A 209 8.13 7.07 0.65
CA THR A 209 6.95 6.62 1.42
C THR A 209 5.88 7.71 1.50
N HIS A 210 6.26 8.93 1.87
CA HIS A 210 5.31 10.04 1.99
C HIS A 210 4.68 10.41 0.64
N LEU A 211 5.48 10.50 -0.43
CA LEU A 211 4.94 10.77 -1.76
C LEU A 211 4.03 9.65 -2.27
N SER A 212 4.39 8.39 -2.01
CA SER A 212 3.52 7.26 -2.36
C SER A 212 2.18 7.36 -1.65
N LEU A 213 2.18 7.72 -0.36
CA LEU A 213 0.96 7.94 0.40
C LEU A 213 0.14 9.10 -0.17
N ILE A 214 0.76 10.26 -0.42
CA ILE A 214 0.09 11.44 -0.98
C ILE A 214 -0.62 11.09 -2.31
N ILE A 215 0.07 10.37 -3.20
CA ILE A 215 -0.49 9.94 -4.50
C ILE A 215 -1.65 8.94 -4.28
N GLU A 216 -1.48 7.92 -3.43
CA GLU A 216 -2.53 6.93 -3.14
C GLU A 216 -3.79 7.60 -2.55
N ARG A 217 -3.60 8.57 -1.65
CA ARG A 217 -4.71 9.32 -1.03
C ARG A 217 -5.42 10.22 -2.05
N ASN A 218 -4.71 10.74 -3.05
CA ASN A 218 -5.31 11.48 -4.16
C ASN A 218 -6.23 10.57 -5.01
N PHE A 219 -5.74 9.37 -5.39
CA PHE A 219 -6.56 8.39 -6.14
C PHE A 219 -7.82 7.94 -5.41
N THR A 220 -7.74 7.83 -4.09
CA THR A 220 -8.87 7.41 -3.25
C THR A 220 -9.84 8.54 -2.90
N GLY A 221 -9.60 9.77 -3.37
CA GLY A 221 -10.46 10.93 -3.10
C GLY A 221 -10.26 11.55 -1.71
N ASN A 222 -9.14 11.26 -1.05
CA ASN A 222 -8.82 11.70 0.31
C ASN A 222 -7.66 12.71 0.34
N SER A 223 -7.75 13.74 -0.48
CA SER A 223 -6.76 14.80 -0.48
C SER A 223 -6.88 15.71 0.74
N LEU A 224 -5.79 16.39 1.10
CA LEU A 224 -5.80 17.45 2.11
C LEU A 224 -6.78 18.58 1.73
N SER A 225 -7.35 19.23 2.74
CA SER A 225 -8.32 20.32 2.58
C SER A 225 -8.07 21.44 3.60
N GLU A 226 -8.73 22.58 3.44
CA GLU A 226 -8.52 23.82 4.21
C GLU A 226 -8.59 23.67 5.73
N THR A 227 -9.41 22.73 6.21
CA THR A 227 -9.53 22.40 7.64
C THR A 227 -8.24 21.85 8.25
N THR A 228 -7.30 21.43 7.42
CA THR A 228 -6.02 20.87 7.84
C THR A 228 -4.99 21.98 7.92
N ILE A 229 -4.93 22.67 9.06
CA ILE A 229 -3.97 23.76 9.29
C ILE A 229 -2.57 23.17 9.31
N ILE A 230 -1.88 23.22 8.18
CA ILE A 230 -0.41 23.20 8.17
C ILE A 230 -0.04 24.64 8.49
N GLU A 231 0.49 24.89 9.70
CA GLU A 231 1.03 26.20 10.08
C GLU A 231 2.30 26.48 9.27
N THR A 232 2.15 26.78 7.98
CA THR A 232 3.21 27.33 7.15
C THR A 232 2.98 28.84 7.03
N SER A 233 3.73 29.57 7.84
CA SER A 233 3.91 31.01 7.69
C SER A 233 4.37 31.34 6.27
N SER A 234 3.48 32.01 5.52
CA SER A 234 3.62 32.59 4.17
C SER A 234 3.64 31.60 2.98
N PRO A 235 3.08 32.01 1.81
CA PRO A 235 3.25 31.28 0.56
C PRO A 235 4.73 31.32 0.14
N GLN A 236 5.50 30.36 0.62
CA GLN A 236 6.90 30.20 0.24
C GLN A 236 6.93 29.69 -1.20
N LYS A 237 7.72 30.32 -2.07
CA LYS A 237 7.85 29.92 -3.47
C LYS A 237 8.36 28.47 -3.52
N ILE A 238 7.57 27.58 -4.13
CA ILE A 238 8.01 26.22 -4.43
C ILE A 238 9.29 26.32 -5.26
N ASP A 239 10.35 25.65 -4.82
CA ASP A 239 11.64 25.71 -5.48
C ASP A 239 11.60 24.95 -6.82
N LYS A 240 12.59 25.22 -7.67
CA LYS A 240 12.64 24.68 -9.04
C LYS A 240 12.70 23.15 -9.05
N LEU A 241 13.42 22.52 -8.12
CA LEU A 241 13.56 21.06 -8.07
C LEU A 241 12.22 20.42 -7.73
N THR A 242 11.57 20.93 -6.69
CA THR A 242 10.26 20.44 -6.24
C THR A 242 9.20 20.57 -7.33
N ASN A 243 9.16 21.70 -8.04
CA ASN A 243 8.24 21.88 -9.18
C ASN A 243 8.48 20.87 -10.30
N ILE A 244 9.74 20.60 -10.68
CA ILE A 244 10.05 19.59 -11.72
C ILE A 244 9.60 18.19 -11.28
N CYS A 245 9.78 17.85 -9.99
CA CYS A 245 9.30 16.58 -9.45
C CYS A 245 7.77 16.50 -9.50
N ILE A 246 7.07 17.54 -9.06
CA ILE A 246 5.60 17.61 -9.09
C ILE A 246 5.08 17.41 -10.51
N GLU A 247 5.58 18.17 -11.49
CA GLU A 247 5.15 18.05 -12.89
C GLU A 247 5.35 16.63 -13.44
N LYS A 248 6.49 15.99 -13.14
CA LYS A 248 6.74 14.62 -13.59
C LYS A 248 5.82 13.60 -12.90
N ILE A 249 5.53 13.81 -11.62
CA ILE A 249 4.62 12.93 -10.84
C ILE A 249 3.19 13.08 -11.37
N GLU A 250 2.67 14.30 -11.52
CA GLU A 250 1.33 14.55 -12.07
C GLU A 250 1.16 13.93 -13.45
N ASN A 251 2.17 14.05 -14.32
CA ASN A 251 2.16 13.44 -15.65
C ASN A 251 2.24 11.91 -15.61
N GLU A 252 3.07 11.30 -14.77
CA GLU A 252 3.20 9.83 -14.70
C GLU A 252 1.94 9.18 -14.12
N PHE A 253 1.36 9.77 -13.07
CA PHE A 253 0.23 9.20 -12.36
C PHE A 253 -1.12 9.74 -12.83
N GLN A 254 -1.15 10.72 -13.73
CA GLN A 254 -2.38 11.32 -14.26
C GLN A 254 -3.28 11.87 -13.14
N ILE A 255 -2.67 12.60 -12.21
CA ILE A 255 -3.33 13.22 -11.05
C ILE A 255 -3.08 14.73 -11.05
N ASN A 256 -3.92 15.45 -10.29
CA ASN A 256 -3.74 16.87 -10.04
C ASN A 256 -3.72 17.11 -8.53
N PHE A 257 -2.64 17.68 -8.04
CA PHE A 257 -2.53 18.06 -6.63
C PHE A 257 -3.27 19.37 -6.38
N ASN A 258 -4.07 19.39 -5.31
CA ASN A 258 -4.65 20.63 -4.84
C ASN A 258 -3.60 21.47 -4.10
N LYS A 259 -3.94 22.72 -3.77
CA LYS A 259 -3.01 23.64 -3.09
C LYS A 259 -2.43 23.06 -1.79
N TYR A 260 -3.23 22.37 -0.97
CA TYR A 260 -2.79 21.83 0.32
C TYR A 260 -1.85 20.64 0.15
N GLU A 261 -2.06 19.82 -0.89
CA GLU A 261 -1.10 18.77 -1.27
C GLU A 261 0.22 19.35 -1.74
N LEU A 262 0.18 20.41 -2.56
CA LEU A 262 1.39 21.10 -3.03
C LEU A 262 2.18 21.69 -1.85
N ASP A 263 1.49 22.29 -0.88
CA ASP A 263 2.09 22.84 0.34
C ASP A 263 2.76 21.72 1.19
N GLU A 264 2.11 20.56 1.34
CA GLU A 264 2.68 19.40 2.04
C GLU A 264 3.90 18.82 1.30
N ILE A 265 3.81 18.62 -0.02
CA ILE A 265 4.93 18.14 -0.84
C ILE A 265 6.13 19.10 -0.73
N TYR A 266 5.89 20.41 -0.77
CA TYR A 266 6.95 21.39 -0.60
C TYR A 266 7.62 21.28 0.77
N LEU A 267 6.84 21.20 1.86
CA LEU A 267 7.38 21.04 3.21
C LEU A 267 8.20 19.74 3.32
N LEU A 268 7.70 18.64 2.75
CA LEU A 268 8.37 17.36 2.72
C LEU A 268 9.74 17.45 2.03
N PHE A 269 9.81 18.10 0.85
CA PHE A 269 11.08 18.32 0.15
C PHE A 269 12.02 19.22 0.94
N LYS A 270 11.52 20.31 1.53
CA LYS A 270 12.32 21.25 2.32
C LYS A 270 12.98 20.56 3.52
N LEU A 271 12.20 19.80 4.29
CA LEU A 271 12.67 19.07 5.49
C LEU A 271 13.66 17.96 5.13
N ASN A 272 13.43 17.23 4.03
CA ASN A 272 14.27 16.09 3.67
C ASN A 272 15.56 16.50 2.93
N LEU A 273 15.54 17.59 2.16
CA LEU A 273 16.66 17.97 1.29
C LEU A 273 17.55 19.08 1.85
N ASN A 274 17.31 19.56 3.10
CA ASN A 274 18.04 20.68 3.73
C ASN A 274 18.17 21.88 2.77
N MET A 275 17.08 22.22 2.08
CA MET A 275 17.07 23.28 1.07
C MET A 275 17.12 24.64 1.76
N ASN A 276 18.35 25.12 2.01
CA ASN A 276 18.72 26.40 2.64
C ASN A 276 17.95 26.75 3.94
N ASN A 277 18.56 26.37 5.06
CA ASN A 277 18.29 26.98 6.37
C ASN A 277 18.75 28.44 6.35
N GLY A 278 17.82 29.36 6.09
CA GLY A 278 17.80 30.63 6.81
C GLY A 278 16.82 30.46 7.96
N ASP A 279 17.35 30.15 9.14
CA ASP A 279 16.68 30.17 10.44
C ASP A 279 15.36 29.38 10.56
N LEU A 280 15.49 28.08 10.85
CA LEU A 280 14.51 27.36 11.68
C LEU A 280 15.32 26.31 12.45
N ASP A 281 15.37 26.46 13.77
CA ASP A 281 16.04 25.52 14.68
C ASP A 281 15.49 24.10 14.51
N ILE A 282 16.22 23.28 13.76
CA ILE A 282 15.88 21.88 13.43
C ILE A 282 15.91 20.98 14.69
N GLU A 283 16.47 21.44 15.81
CA GLU A 283 16.61 20.66 17.04
C GLU A 283 15.28 20.40 17.80
N THR A 284 14.16 21.02 17.43
CA THR A 284 12.90 20.83 18.18
C THR A 284 11.89 19.88 17.55
N LEU A 285 12.07 19.48 16.28
CA LEU A 285 11.13 18.57 15.59
C LEU A 285 11.65 17.14 15.42
N VAL A 286 12.97 16.95 15.43
CA VAL A 286 13.57 15.61 15.22
C VAL A 286 13.54 14.76 16.50
N ASP A 287 13.57 15.38 17.68
CA ASP A 287 13.65 14.66 18.96
C ASP A 287 12.30 14.16 19.50
N ASN A 288 11.17 14.53 18.88
CA ASN A 288 9.85 13.99 19.25
C ASN A 288 9.31 12.93 18.26
N GLU A 289 10.06 12.56 17.22
CA GLU A 289 9.62 11.59 16.20
C GLU A 289 10.39 10.26 16.21
N ILE A 290 11.03 9.91 17.33
CA ILE A 290 11.58 8.57 17.55
C ILE A 290 11.04 8.00 18.86
N LEU A 291 9.83 7.43 18.81
CA LEU A 291 9.35 6.32 19.64
C LEU A 291 8.15 5.61 18.97
#